data_AF-A0A1G1G3L3-F1
#
_entry.id   AF-A0A1G1G3L3-F1
#
_cell.length_a   1.000
_cell.length_b   1.000
_cell.length_c   1.000
_cell.angle_alpha   90.00
_cell.angle_beta   90.00
_cell.angle_gamma   90.00
#
_symmetry.space_group_name_H-M   'P 1'
#
loop_
_entity.id
_entity.type
_entity.pdbx_description
1 polymer ?
#
loop_
_entity_poly.entity_id
_entity_poly.type
_entity_poly.pdbx_seq_one_letter_code
_entity_poly.pdbx_strand_id
1 'polypeptide(L)'
;MVMKDFTIAFFLFMAAGVVILSPAPSQAGQVAAADVADHMDKTKYSSDDIKSYLKALKGKRIVADGKVDDVKTGRTGAKIVVKVEVPGRSKDFVVDVRTKSAAALHKGDRVSCKGEYTKYNMFTLNGIGIDGSCSK
;
A
#
# COMPACT_ATOMS: atom_id res chain seq x y z
N MET A 1 81.34 5.30 -2.22
CA MET A 1 81.13 4.86 -0.83
C MET A 1 80.16 5.83 -0.18
N VAL A 2 79.10 5.28 0.44
CA VAL A 2 78.00 5.87 1.23
C VAL A 2 76.87 6.61 0.51
N MET A 3 75.68 6.03 0.70
CA MET A 3 74.29 6.37 0.37
C MET A 3 73.84 7.78 0.76
N LYS A 4 72.75 8.25 0.12
CA LYS A 4 71.52 8.60 0.85
C LYS A 4 70.29 8.72 -0.06
N ASP A 5 69.34 7.85 0.24
CA ASP A 5 67.93 7.89 -0.12
C ASP A 5 67.31 9.28 0.08
N PHE A 6 66.45 9.71 -0.84
CA PHE A 6 65.30 10.55 -0.47
C PHE A 6 64.15 10.32 -1.45
N THR A 7 63.28 9.42 -1.00
CA THR A 7 61.92 9.15 -1.47
C THR A 7 61.06 10.41 -1.39
N ILE A 8 60.36 10.79 -2.47
CA ILE A 8 59.12 11.58 -2.37
C ILE A 8 58.06 10.89 -3.20
N ALA A 9 57.02 10.45 -2.49
CA ALA A 9 55.94 9.60 -2.94
C ALA A 9 55.02 10.28 -3.97
N PHE A 10 54.65 9.48 -4.96
CA PHE A 10 53.66 9.72 -6.00
C PHE A 10 52.28 9.91 -5.35
N PHE A 11 51.70 11.11 -5.48
CA PHE A 11 50.36 11.41 -4.96
C PHE A 11 49.29 10.72 -5.84
N LEU A 12 48.44 9.94 -5.17
CA LEU A 12 47.23 9.29 -5.68
C LEU A 12 46.35 10.23 -6.52
N PHE A 13 45.90 9.74 -7.68
CA PHE A 13 44.56 10.01 -8.20
C PHE A 13 43.96 8.71 -8.75
N MET A 14 43.36 7.92 -7.86
CA MET A 14 42.43 6.85 -8.23
C MET A 14 41.10 7.48 -8.61
N ALA A 15 40.88 7.73 -9.90
CA ALA A 15 39.54 7.97 -10.44
C ALA A 15 38.84 6.62 -10.64
N ALA A 16 38.46 5.96 -9.54
CA ALA A 16 37.52 4.86 -9.59
C ALA A 16 36.12 5.46 -9.77
N GLY A 17 35.66 5.52 -11.03
CA GLY A 17 34.30 5.88 -11.38
C GLY A 17 33.34 4.88 -10.77
N VAL A 18 32.84 5.16 -9.57
CA VAL A 18 31.70 4.45 -8.99
C VAL A 18 30.49 4.82 -9.83
N VAL A 19 30.11 3.94 -10.75
CA VAL A 19 28.79 3.96 -11.38
C VAL A 19 27.81 3.63 -10.26
N ILE A 20 27.30 4.67 -9.60
CA ILE A 20 26.16 4.57 -8.69
C ILE A 20 24.95 4.28 -9.59
N LEU A 21 24.73 2.99 -9.88
CA LEU A 21 23.43 2.48 -10.30
C LEU A 21 22.48 2.80 -9.16
N SER A 22 21.85 3.98 -9.26
CA SER A 22 20.78 4.36 -8.37
C SER A 22 19.72 3.26 -8.49
N PRO A 23 19.30 2.60 -7.40
CA PRO A 23 18.12 1.76 -7.48
C PRO A 23 17.00 2.69 -7.94
N ALA A 24 16.46 2.42 -9.13
CA ALA A 24 15.26 3.07 -9.61
C ALA A 24 14.26 3.02 -8.45
N PRO A 25 13.61 4.14 -8.08
CA PRO A 25 12.57 4.11 -7.07
C PRO A 25 11.59 3.03 -7.50
N SER A 26 11.57 1.93 -6.77
CA SER A 26 10.61 0.87 -6.95
C SER A 26 9.27 1.58 -6.89
N GLN A 27 8.52 1.56 -7.99
CA GLN A 27 7.11 1.92 -7.95
C GLN A 27 6.54 1.15 -6.76
N ALA A 28 6.23 1.84 -5.68
CA ALA A 28 5.65 1.22 -4.50
C ALA A 28 4.37 0.56 -4.99
N GLY A 29 4.42 -0.78 -5.13
CA GLY A 29 3.47 -1.55 -5.91
C GLY A 29 2.06 -1.25 -5.42
N GLN A 30 1.23 -0.70 -6.31
CA GLN A 30 -0.20 -0.57 -6.05
C GLN A 30 -0.80 -1.97 -6.03
N VAL A 31 -1.62 -2.26 -5.03
CA VAL A 31 -2.31 -3.56 -4.87
C VAL A 31 -3.81 -3.32 -5.00
N ALA A 32 -4.51 -4.12 -5.80
CA ALA A 32 -5.96 -4.01 -5.88
C ALA A 32 -6.61 -4.64 -4.64
N ALA A 33 -7.67 -4.01 -4.13
CA ALA A 33 -8.42 -4.53 -2.99
C ALA A 33 -9.06 -5.89 -3.29
N ALA A 34 -9.40 -6.17 -4.55
CA ALA A 34 -9.87 -7.48 -5.00
C ALA A 34 -8.81 -8.57 -4.83
N ASP A 35 -7.53 -8.28 -5.14
CA ASP A 35 -6.42 -9.23 -4.93
C ASP A 35 -6.21 -9.49 -3.43
N VAL A 36 -6.33 -8.45 -2.61
CA VAL A 36 -6.28 -8.60 -1.15
C VAL A 36 -7.43 -9.48 -0.66
N ALA A 37 -8.62 -9.29 -1.21
CA ALA A 37 -9.78 -10.10 -0.86
C ALA A 37 -9.60 -11.58 -1.22
N ASP A 38 -9.07 -11.86 -2.41
CA ASP A 38 -8.77 -13.22 -2.86
C ASP A 38 -7.71 -13.88 -1.96
N HIS A 39 -6.64 -13.15 -1.64
CA HIS A 39 -5.61 -13.65 -0.73
C HIS A 39 -6.08 -13.84 0.71
N MET A 40 -7.21 -13.23 1.09
CA MET A 40 -7.87 -13.43 2.38
C MET A 40 -8.88 -14.58 2.38
N ASP A 41 -9.02 -15.31 1.27
CA ASP A 41 -9.89 -16.48 1.20
C ASP A 41 -9.27 -17.67 1.94
N LYS A 42 -9.86 -18.02 3.10
CA LYS A 42 -9.43 -19.15 3.93
C LYS A 42 -9.64 -20.52 3.29
N THR A 43 -10.40 -20.60 2.20
CA THR A 43 -10.52 -21.84 1.42
C THR A 43 -9.31 -22.06 0.51
N LYS A 44 -8.54 -21.00 0.23
CA LYS A 44 -7.36 -21.01 -0.65
C LYS A 44 -6.04 -20.86 0.12
N TYR A 45 -6.02 -20.03 1.16
CA TYR A 45 -4.82 -19.67 1.91
C TYR A 45 -4.95 -19.99 3.40
N SER A 46 -3.83 -20.41 4.01
CA SER A 46 -3.79 -20.67 5.45
C SER A 46 -3.90 -19.37 6.25
N SER A 47 -4.25 -19.47 7.54
CA SER A 47 -4.32 -18.28 8.40
C SER A 47 -2.96 -17.60 8.57
N ASP A 48 -1.86 -18.35 8.55
CA ASP A 48 -0.50 -17.81 8.67
C ASP A 48 -0.04 -17.12 7.38
N ASP A 49 -0.42 -17.65 6.22
CA ASP A 49 -0.17 -17.01 4.92
C ASP A 49 -0.92 -15.67 4.83
N ILE A 50 -2.22 -15.68 5.16
CA ILE A 50 -3.05 -14.47 5.19
C ILE A 50 -2.42 -13.43 6.11
N LYS A 51 -1.98 -13.83 7.31
CA LYS A 51 -1.36 -12.93 8.28
C LYS A 51 -0.04 -12.35 7.77
N SER A 52 0.79 -13.17 7.14
CA SER A 52 2.07 -12.76 6.56
C SER A 52 1.87 -11.80 5.39
N TYR A 53 0.89 -12.09 4.52
CA TYR A 53 0.50 -11.22 3.43
C TYR A 53 0.01 -9.86 3.92
N LEU A 54 -0.93 -9.82 4.87
CA LEU A 54 -1.44 -8.57 5.46
C LEU A 54 -0.33 -7.76 6.14
N LYS A 55 0.65 -8.42 6.77
CA LYS A 55 1.84 -7.75 7.33
C LYS A 55 2.69 -7.11 6.23
N ALA A 56 2.83 -7.77 5.08
CA ALA A 56 3.57 -7.26 3.92
C ALA A 56 2.82 -6.14 3.16
N LEU A 57 1.53 -5.91 3.42
CA LEU A 57 0.77 -4.78 2.87
C LEU A 57 1.06 -3.45 3.57
N LYS A 58 1.66 -3.45 4.77
CA LYS A 58 1.98 -2.20 5.49
C LYS A 58 2.88 -1.29 4.64
N GLY A 59 2.49 -0.03 4.51
CA GLY A 59 3.18 0.94 3.65
C GLY A 59 2.87 0.82 2.15
N LYS A 60 2.06 -0.17 1.72
CA LYS A 60 1.64 -0.30 0.33
C LYS A 60 0.39 0.53 0.06
N ARG A 61 0.29 1.02 -1.18
CA ARG A 61 -0.90 1.70 -1.67
C ARG A 61 -1.90 0.67 -2.18
N ILE A 62 -3.13 0.75 -1.69
CA ILE A 62 -4.25 -0.07 -2.11
C ILE A 62 -5.17 0.77 -3.00
N VAL A 63 -5.69 0.13 -4.05
CA VAL A 63 -6.74 0.68 -4.93
C VAL A 63 -8.00 -0.15 -4.75
N ALA A 64 -9.11 0.51 -4.42
CA ALA A 64 -10.40 -0.10 -4.17
C ALA A 64 -11.46 0.53 -5.08
N ASP A 65 -11.83 -0.19 -6.13
CA ASP A 65 -12.91 0.20 -7.04
C ASP A 65 -14.20 -0.49 -6.61
N GLY A 66 -15.25 0.29 -6.35
CA GLY A 66 -16.47 -0.27 -5.78
C GLY A 66 -17.61 0.72 -5.62
N LYS A 67 -18.58 0.34 -4.80
CA LYS A 67 -19.74 1.17 -4.46
C LYS A 67 -19.67 1.62 -3.00
N VAL A 68 -20.01 2.88 -2.75
CA VAL A 68 -20.13 3.41 -1.40
C VAL A 68 -21.34 2.77 -0.70
N ASP A 69 -21.10 2.11 0.43
CA ASP A 69 -22.16 1.52 1.26
C ASP A 69 -22.62 2.48 2.37
N ASP A 70 -21.67 3.22 2.94
CA ASP A 70 -21.92 4.17 4.03
C ASP A 70 -20.87 5.29 4.06
N VAL A 71 -21.25 6.47 4.54
CA VAL A 71 -20.38 7.63 4.72
C VAL A 71 -20.62 8.22 6.10
N LYS A 72 -19.59 8.17 6.95
CA LYS A 72 -19.63 8.73 8.30
C LYS A 72 -18.65 9.90 8.40
N THR A 73 -19.19 11.11 8.51
CA THR A 73 -18.39 12.32 8.70
C THR A 73 -18.34 12.68 10.18
N GLY A 74 -17.14 12.94 10.70
CA GLY A 74 -16.89 13.40 12.06
C GLY A 74 -16.05 14.67 12.09
N ARG A 75 -15.72 15.15 13.29
CA ARG A 75 -14.94 16.40 13.47
C ARG A 75 -13.52 16.33 12.91
N THR A 76 -12.91 15.15 12.89
CA THR A 76 -11.50 14.94 12.51
C THR A 76 -11.31 14.37 11.10
N GLY A 77 -12.39 14.15 10.36
CA GLY A 77 -12.37 13.57 9.02
C GLY A 77 -13.62 12.76 8.73
N ALA A 78 -13.56 11.96 7.67
CA ALA A 78 -14.64 11.08 7.26
C ALA A 78 -14.15 9.64 7.08
N LYS A 79 -15.07 8.70 7.34
CA LYS A 79 -14.94 7.28 7.05
C LYS A 79 -15.93 6.92 5.95
N ILE A 80 -15.44 6.43 4.82
CA ILE A 80 -16.24 5.93 3.71
C ILE A 80 -16.12 4.41 3.73
N VAL A 81 -17.24 3.71 3.71
CA VAL A 81 -17.29 2.25 3.60
C VAL A 81 -17.57 1.91 2.15
N VAL A 82 -16.64 1.20 1.50
CA VAL A 82 -16.75 0.81 0.09
C VAL A 82 -16.90 -0.70 0.00
N LYS A 83 -17.89 -1.15 -0.76
CA LYS A 83 -18.07 -2.55 -1.16
C LYS A 83 -17.41 -2.77 -2.51
N VAL A 84 -16.39 -3.62 -2.52
CA VAL A 84 -15.64 -4.06 -3.68
C VAL A 84 -16.19 -5.42 -4.10
N GLU A 85 -16.68 -5.52 -5.32
CA GLU A 85 -17.14 -6.79 -5.88
C GLU A 85 -15.92 -7.64 -6.24
N VAL A 86 -15.93 -8.91 -5.81
CA VAL A 86 -14.82 -9.85 -6.05
C VAL A 86 -15.37 -11.06 -6.81
N PRO A 87 -14.94 -11.29 -8.07
CA PRO A 87 -15.41 -12.42 -8.85
C PRO A 87 -15.22 -13.74 -8.09
N GLY A 88 -16.27 -14.58 -8.09
CA GLY A 88 -16.24 -15.88 -7.41
C GLY A 88 -16.50 -15.85 -5.90
N ARG A 89 -16.74 -14.68 -5.30
CA ARG A 89 -17.18 -14.57 -3.89
C ARG A 89 -18.66 -14.20 -3.83
N SER A 90 -19.38 -14.82 -2.89
CA SER A 90 -20.80 -14.52 -2.63
C SER A 90 -21.03 -13.26 -1.81
N LYS A 91 -19.97 -12.67 -1.25
CA LYS A 91 -20.03 -11.47 -0.42
C LYS A 91 -18.99 -10.46 -0.90
N ASP A 92 -19.40 -9.20 -0.94
CA ASP A 92 -18.52 -8.09 -1.25
C ASP A 92 -17.40 -7.96 -0.22
N PHE A 93 -16.23 -7.54 -0.69
CA PHE A 93 -15.10 -7.19 0.16
C PHE A 93 -15.24 -5.74 0.64
N VAL A 94 -15.06 -5.52 1.94
CA VAL A 94 -15.28 -4.20 2.55
C VAL A 94 -13.96 -3.46 2.71
N VAL A 95 -13.92 -2.22 2.22
CA VAL A 95 -12.79 -1.30 2.38
C VAL A 95 -13.25 -0.07 3.16
N ASP A 96 -12.68 0.10 4.35
CA ASP A 96 -12.85 1.28 5.19
C ASP A 96 -11.84 2.35 4.81
N VAL A 97 -12.29 3.41 4.14
CA VAL A 97 -11.44 4.53 3.73
C VAL A 97 -11.55 5.66 4.75
N ARG A 98 -10.45 6.00 5.40
CA ARG A 98 -10.33 7.22 6.21
C ARG A 98 -9.75 8.33 5.35
N THR A 99 -10.42 9.46 5.33
CA THR A 99 -10.07 10.64 4.54
C THR A 99 -10.33 11.90 5.36
N LYS A 100 -9.66 13.01 5.03
CA LYS A 100 -9.97 14.31 5.63
C LYS A 100 -11.33 14.86 5.17
N SER A 101 -11.81 14.44 4.00
CA SER A 101 -13.07 14.89 3.41
C SER A 101 -13.74 13.78 2.61
N ALA A 102 -15.07 13.66 2.73
CA ALA A 102 -15.88 12.70 1.99
C ALA A 102 -16.34 13.19 0.60
N ALA A 103 -15.84 14.32 0.10
CA ALA A 103 -16.01 14.77 -1.29
C ALA A 103 -17.41 14.56 -1.92
N ALA A 104 -18.49 15.00 -1.23
CA ALA A 104 -19.88 14.85 -1.70
C ALA A 104 -20.24 13.42 -2.20
N LEU A 105 -19.60 12.41 -1.60
CA LEU A 105 -19.92 11.01 -1.82
C LEU A 105 -21.16 10.64 -1.02
N HIS A 106 -22.02 9.85 -1.65
CA HIS A 106 -23.26 9.36 -1.08
C HIS A 106 -23.31 7.84 -1.24
N LYS A 107 -24.14 7.20 -0.42
CA LYS A 107 -24.44 5.77 -0.55
C LYS A 107 -24.93 5.45 -1.96
N GLY A 108 -24.36 4.41 -2.56
CA GLY A 108 -24.66 3.95 -3.92
C GLY A 108 -23.73 4.50 -5.00
N ASP A 109 -22.95 5.54 -4.72
CA ASP A 109 -21.98 6.09 -5.67
C ASP A 109 -20.93 5.03 -6.04
N ARG A 110 -20.60 4.94 -7.33
CA ARG A 110 -19.41 4.21 -7.79
C ARG A 110 -18.19 5.11 -7.59
N VAL A 111 -17.14 4.55 -7.00
CA VAL A 111 -15.92 5.28 -6.64
C VAL A 111 -14.68 4.41 -6.86
N SER A 112 -13.56 5.09 -7.15
CA SER A 112 -12.21 4.56 -7.05
C SER A 112 -11.53 5.20 -5.84
N CYS A 113 -11.18 4.39 -4.84
CA CYS A 113 -10.50 4.85 -3.64
C CYS A 113 -9.05 4.38 -3.64
N LYS A 114 -8.13 5.29 -3.32
CA LYS A 114 -6.69 5.01 -3.28
C LYS A 114 -6.12 5.51 -1.97
N GLY A 115 -5.35 4.66 -1.30
CA GLY A 115 -4.82 4.99 0.02
C GLY A 115 -3.76 4.02 0.49
N GLU A 116 -3.06 4.36 1.56
CA GLU A 116 -2.12 3.45 2.20
C GLU A 116 -2.88 2.44 3.07
N TYR A 117 -2.48 1.17 3.03
CA TYR A 117 -3.02 0.16 3.92
C TYR A 117 -2.74 0.50 5.38
N THR A 118 -3.77 0.50 6.23
CA THR A 118 -3.62 0.80 7.66
C THR A 118 -3.83 -0.41 8.55
N LYS A 119 -4.89 -1.17 8.31
CA LYS A 119 -5.27 -2.26 9.21
C LYS A 119 -6.10 -3.33 8.52
N TYR A 120 -6.06 -4.52 9.10
CA TYR A 120 -7.03 -5.55 8.83
C TYR A 120 -8.28 -5.30 9.68
N ASN A 121 -9.46 -5.39 9.08
CA ASN A 121 -10.73 -5.27 9.77
C ASN A 121 -11.40 -6.65 9.92
N MET A 122 -11.15 -7.29 11.07
CA MET A 122 -11.80 -8.55 11.43
C MET A 122 -13.24 -8.37 11.95
N PHE A 123 -13.60 -7.17 12.42
CA PHE A 123 -14.80 -6.97 13.24
C PHE A 123 -16.07 -6.70 12.43
N THR A 124 -15.93 -6.17 11.22
CA THR A 124 -17.09 -5.61 10.48
C THR A 124 -17.17 -6.12 9.05
N LEU A 125 -16.93 -7.42 8.84
CA LEU A 125 -16.92 -8.11 7.54
C LEU A 125 -15.50 -8.12 6.93
N ASN A 126 -14.95 -9.32 6.71
CA ASN A 126 -13.64 -9.60 6.10
C ASN A 126 -13.17 -8.50 5.14
N GLY A 127 -12.40 -7.55 5.65
CA GLY A 127 -12.13 -6.29 4.96
C GLY A 127 -10.87 -5.63 5.47
N ILE A 128 -10.50 -4.51 4.85
CA ILE A 128 -9.28 -3.76 5.21
C ILE A 128 -9.59 -2.28 5.40
N GLY A 129 -8.72 -1.59 6.14
CA GLY A 129 -8.71 -0.14 6.26
C GLY A 129 -7.61 0.47 5.42
N ILE A 130 -7.91 1.62 4.81
CA ILE A 130 -6.93 2.45 4.10
C ILE A 130 -7.05 3.91 4.55
N ASP A 131 -5.93 4.62 4.61
CA ASP A 131 -5.91 6.07 4.77
C ASP A 131 -5.65 6.68 3.38
N GLY A 132 -6.61 7.43 2.86
CA GLY A 132 -6.56 7.87 1.47
C GLY A 132 -7.71 8.77 1.05
N SER A 133 -8.03 8.72 -0.25
CA SER A 133 -9.08 9.53 -0.87
C SER A 133 -9.88 8.70 -1.87
N CYS A 134 -11.12 9.12 -2.12
CA CYS A 134 -12.01 8.51 -3.09
C CYS A 134 -12.41 9.54 -4.15
N SER A 135 -12.51 9.09 -5.40
CA SER A 135 -13.04 9.85 -6.53
C SER A 135 -14.18 9.09 -7.20
N LYS A 136 -15.21 9.80 -7.66
CA LYS A 136 -16.27 9.23 -8.49
C LYS A 136 -15.77 9.00 -9.92
#